data_AF-A0A1V4HWY4-F1
#
_entry.id   AF-A0A1V4HWY4-F1
#
_cell.length_a   1.000
_cell.length_b   1.000
_cell.length_c   1.000
_cell.angle_alpha   90.00
_cell.angle_beta   90.00
_cell.angle_gamma   90.00
#
_symmetry.space_group_name_H-M   'P 1'
#
loop_
_entity.id
_entity.type
_entity.pdbx_description
1 polymer ?
#
loop_
_entity_poly.entity_id
_entity_poly.type
_entity_poly.pdbx_seq_one_letter_code
_entity_poly.pdbx_strand_id
1 'polypeptide(L)'
;MRRSSETVAAIATALAKAQIELSNPAKSMLGSVYPANSHESPKNFRYAPLSGGLEIIRKALGGQQIAVTQTTEIDATNGLVNLTTLLIHTSGEWISSNWPICRLSEISAPRRMGAALTYARRYALFTLVGIAGDDDLDGPEFNPQANATDVQQSPAGAANEPSPGSRPSESPVNSTADVEATRTDLLAEIEALSTLEQLEARAASILKTKNLLPPEDAKQIEAAFSMRMAAFDLVQTRSNSAPNAGDKTVIAPVVAPKRRRRRAKTAVLSSELDLRPQAASNAPTMGTPAKIDKSVLTFGEPRRKRDKQHLRFVASQPCLICGRAPSDAHHLRFAQSRAMGRKSSDEFVVPLCRTHHRENHQTGREESWWASMSIDPLEIATKLWTDSHGRGADSIVHRCG
;
A
#
# COMPACT_ATOMS: atom_id res chain seq x y z
N MET A 1 18.23 20.18 -18.88
CA MET A 1 18.20 20.02 -20.35
C MET A 1 18.91 18.73 -20.72
N ARG A 2 18.34 17.93 -21.63
CA ARG A 2 18.96 16.69 -22.12
C ARG A 2 20.17 17.03 -23.01
N ARG A 3 21.27 16.30 -22.85
CA ARG A 3 22.42 16.33 -23.79
C ARG A 3 22.66 14.93 -24.33
N SER A 4 23.37 14.81 -25.45
CA SER A 4 23.74 13.52 -26.05
C SER A 4 24.98 13.67 -26.91
N SER A 5 25.54 12.54 -27.33
CA SER A 5 26.46 12.46 -28.47
C SER A 5 25.78 12.92 -29.77
N GLU A 6 26.60 13.20 -30.80
CA GLU A 6 26.13 13.61 -32.14
C GLU A 6 25.21 12.56 -32.77
N THR A 7 25.55 11.28 -32.59
CA THR A 7 24.70 10.14 -32.96
C THR A 7 24.20 9.42 -31.71
N VAL A 8 22.99 8.87 -31.77
CA VAL A 8 22.36 8.13 -30.66
C VAL A 8 21.71 6.82 -31.13
N ALA A 9 22.02 6.35 -32.33
CA ALA A 9 21.30 5.26 -32.97
C ALA A 9 21.50 3.91 -32.23
N ALA A 10 22.75 3.60 -31.87
CA ALA A 10 23.09 2.38 -31.15
C ALA A 10 22.55 2.40 -29.72
N ILE A 11 22.76 3.50 -28.98
CA ILE A 11 22.25 3.61 -27.61
C ILE A 11 20.71 3.65 -27.56
N ALA A 12 20.05 4.32 -28.50
CA ALA A 12 18.59 4.32 -28.56
C ALA A 12 18.02 2.94 -28.86
N THR A 13 18.66 2.19 -29.77
CA THR A 13 18.26 0.81 -30.09
C THR A 13 18.45 -0.11 -28.88
N ALA A 14 19.60 -0.02 -28.20
CA ALA A 14 19.89 -0.78 -26.99
C ALA A 14 18.93 -0.41 -25.84
N LEU A 15 18.64 0.88 -25.65
CA LEU A 15 17.72 1.36 -24.62
C LEU A 15 16.29 0.89 -24.88
N ALA A 16 15.83 0.90 -26.14
CA ALA A 16 14.52 0.39 -26.50
C ALA A 16 14.39 -1.12 -26.19
N LYS A 17 15.44 -1.91 -26.46
CA LYS A 17 15.47 -3.33 -26.07
C LYS A 17 15.45 -3.51 -24.55
N ALA A 18 16.23 -2.72 -23.81
CA ALA A 18 16.26 -2.79 -22.36
C ALA A 18 14.91 -2.44 -21.73
N GLN A 19 14.19 -1.47 -22.31
CA GLN A 19 12.86 -1.06 -21.85
C GLN A 19 11.80 -2.15 -21.94
N ILE A 20 11.97 -3.16 -22.81
CA ILE A 20 11.09 -4.33 -22.85
C ILE A 20 11.29 -5.20 -21.59
N GLU A 21 12.52 -5.25 -21.06
CA GLU A 21 12.87 -6.05 -19.88
C GLU A 21 12.68 -5.28 -18.56
N LEU A 22 12.54 -3.95 -18.62
CA LEU A 22 12.41 -3.11 -17.44
C LEU A 22 11.04 -3.25 -16.79
N SER A 23 11.05 -3.42 -15.47
CA SER A 23 9.85 -3.42 -14.62
C SER A 23 9.89 -2.27 -13.62
N ASN A 24 8.73 -1.78 -13.21
CA ASN A 24 8.67 -0.78 -12.15
C ASN A 24 9.13 -1.37 -10.80
N PRO A 25 9.98 -0.65 -10.04
CA PRO A 25 10.44 -1.11 -8.74
C PRO A 25 9.33 -1.12 -7.69
N ALA A 26 9.45 -2.00 -6.70
CA ALA A 26 8.50 -2.06 -5.59
C ALA A 26 8.59 -0.79 -4.72
N LYS A 27 7.43 -0.17 -4.47
CA LYS A 27 7.30 1.05 -3.64
C LYS A 27 7.30 0.70 -2.15
N SER A 28 8.43 0.23 -1.64
CA SER A 28 8.56 -0.32 -0.28
C SER A 28 8.86 0.71 0.80
N MET A 29 9.24 1.94 0.44
CA MET A 29 9.55 3.01 1.39
C MET A 29 8.38 3.99 1.53
N LEU A 30 8.27 4.59 2.71
CA LEU A 30 7.29 5.64 3.01
C LEU A 30 8.02 6.96 3.22
N GLY A 31 7.55 8.01 2.56
CA GLY A 31 7.98 9.39 2.74
C GLY A 31 6.83 10.23 3.27
N SER A 32 7.17 11.32 3.97
CA SER A 32 6.20 12.29 4.47
C SER A 32 6.63 13.69 4.04
N VAL A 33 5.72 14.42 3.38
CA VAL A 33 5.90 15.84 3.07
C VAL A 33 5.11 16.65 4.08
N TYR A 34 5.79 17.56 4.77
CA TYR A 34 5.16 18.51 5.67
C TYR A 34 4.93 19.81 4.90
N PRO A 35 3.67 20.20 4.65
CA PRO A 35 3.38 21.49 4.03
C PRO A 35 3.89 22.63 4.93
N ALA A 36 4.43 23.69 4.33
CA ALA A 36 4.98 24.83 5.06
C ALA A 36 3.92 25.56 5.90
N ASN A 37 2.64 25.40 5.57
CA ASN A 37 1.52 25.94 6.32
C ASN A 37 1.06 24.93 7.38
N SER A 38 1.16 25.33 8.65
CA SER A 38 1.00 24.49 9.85
C SER A 38 -0.37 23.84 10.08
N HIS A 39 -1.36 24.09 9.22
CA HIS A 39 -2.72 23.57 9.36
C HIS A 39 -3.02 22.30 8.54
N GLU A 40 -2.13 21.91 7.62
CA GLU A 40 -2.31 20.68 6.84
C GLU A 40 -1.53 19.51 7.44
N SER A 41 -2.21 18.36 7.58
CA SER A 41 -1.59 17.12 8.00
C SER A 41 -0.51 16.67 6.99
N PRO A 42 0.58 16.04 7.45
CA PRO A 42 1.64 15.55 6.56
C PRO A 42 1.10 14.61 5.49
N LYS A 43 1.50 14.84 4.24
CA LYS A 43 1.13 14.00 3.11
C LYS A 43 2.13 12.85 3.02
N ASN A 44 1.65 11.64 3.32
CA ASN A 44 2.44 10.43 3.21
C ASN A 44 2.36 9.87 1.78
N PHE A 45 3.49 9.45 1.24
CA PHE A 45 3.58 8.85 -0.09
C PHE A 45 4.48 7.62 -0.05
N ARG A 46 4.20 6.63 -0.90
CA ARG A 46 5.07 5.47 -1.07
C ARG A 46 6.01 5.68 -2.24
N TYR A 47 7.22 5.21 -2.06
CA TYR A 47 8.27 5.32 -3.04
C TYR A 47 9.18 4.09 -3.06
N ALA A 48 9.78 3.84 -4.21
CA ALA A 48 10.75 2.79 -4.41
C ALA A 48 12.14 3.29 -3.96
N PRO A 49 12.90 2.51 -3.17
CA PRO A 49 14.25 2.89 -2.80
C PRO A 49 15.18 2.92 -4.02
N LEU A 50 16.19 3.79 -3.98
CA LEU A 50 17.21 3.90 -5.04
C LEU A 50 17.91 2.56 -5.30
N SER A 51 18.19 1.78 -4.25
CA SER A 51 18.79 0.45 -4.36
C SER A 51 17.95 -0.51 -5.21
N GLY A 52 16.64 -0.62 -4.94
CA GLY A 52 15.75 -1.48 -5.70
C GLY A 52 15.62 -1.07 -7.17
N GLY A 53 15.62 0.24 -7.45
CA GLY A 53 15.69 0.72 -8.83
C GLY A 53 17.00 0.38 -9.53
N LEU A 54 18.14 0.55 -8.84
CA LEU A 54 19.46 0.23 -9.39
C LEU A 54 19.63 -1.26 -9.70
N GLU A 55 19.07 -2.16 -8.90
CA GLU A 55 19.11 -3.61 -9.18
C GLU A 55 18.41 -3.96 -10.50
N ILE A 56 17.20 -3.44 -10.70
CA ILE A 56 16.44 -3.65 -11.93
C ILE A 56 17.15 -3.02 -13.13
N ILE A 57 17.58 -1.77 -12.98
CA ILE A 57 18.22 -1.00 -14.05
C ILE A 57 19.56 -1.63 -14.46
N ARG A 58 20.43 -2.00 -13.52
CA ARG A 58 21.74 -2.61 -13.84
C ARG A 58 21.56 -3.93 -14.58
N LYS A 59 20.56 -4.72 -14.22
CA LYS A 59 20.26 -5.99 -14.89
C LYS A 59 19.83 -5.76 -16.34
N ALA A 60 18.82 -4.91 -16.57
CA ALA A 60 18.26 -4.68 -17.89
C ALA A 60 19.21 -3.89 -18.81
N LEU A 61 19.80 -2.79 -18.33
CA LEU A 61 20.73 -1.98 -19.11
C LEU A 61 22.06 -2.70 -19.36
N GLY A 62 22.58 -3.42 -18.36
CA GLY A 62 23.82 -4.19 -18.50
C GLY A 62 23.71 -5.27 -19.57
N GLY A 63 22.56 -5.94 -19.68
CA GLY A 63 22.28 -6.92 -20.74
C GLY A 63 22.32 -6.32 -22.15
N GLN A 64 22.00 -5.03 -22.28
CA GLN A 64 22.04 -4.27 -23.54
C GLN A 64 23.29 -3.40 -23.66
N GLN A 65 24.36 -3.70 -22.91
CA GLN A 65 25.65 -3.00 -22.98
C GLN A 65 25.59 -1.49 -22.67
N ILE A 66 24.65 -1.09 -21.81
CA ILE A 66 24.51 0.29 -21.33
C ILE A 66 24.98 0.38 -19.88
N ALA A 67 25.91 1.30 -19.61
CA ALA A 67 26.35 1.68 -18.29
C ALA A 67 25.67 2.97 -17.81
N VAL A 68 25.47 3.10 -16.51
CA VAL A 68 24.90 4.29 -15.86
C VAL A 68 25.96 4.96 -15.00
N THR A 69 26.13 6.27 -15.14
CA THR A 69 27.01 7.09 -14.29
C THR A 69 26.26 8.30 -13.76
N GLN A 70 26.41 8.60 -12.47
CA GLN A 70 25.81 9.78 -11.83
C GLN A 70 26.89 10.59 -11.13
N THR A 71 27.19 11.77 -11.67
CA THR A 71 28.19 12.70 -11.12
C THR A 71 27.52 13.92 -10.54
N THR A 72 28.10 14.47 -9.49
CA THR A 72 27.63 15.70 -8.85
C THR A 72 28.65 16.79 -9.12
N GLU A 73 28.19 17.90 -9.67
CA GLU A 73 29.02 19.06 -10.01
C GLU A 73 28.55 20.26 -9.20
N ILE A 74 29.51 21.05 -8.72
CA ILE A 74 29.26 22.30 -8.02
C ILE A 74 29.42 23.43 -9.03
N ASP A 75 28.32 24.05 -9.41
CA ASP A 75 28.32 25.24 -10.24
C ASP A 75 28.45 26.48 -9.34
N ALA A 76 29.70 26.90 -9.12
CA ALA A 76 30.00 28.08 -8.31
C ALA A 76 29.48 29.38 -8.95
N THR A 77 29.30 29.43 -10.27
CA THR A 77 28.85 30.64 -10.98
C THR A 77 27.36 30.89 -10.77
N ASN A 78 26.54 29.84 -10.82
CA ASN A 78 25.10 29.93 -10.56
C ASN A 78 24.73 29.64 -9.10
N GLY A 79 25.70 29.26 -8.28
CA GLY A 79 25.49 28.90 -6.87
C GLY A 79 24.60 27.68 -6.69
N LEU A 80 24.67 26.71 -7.61
CA LEU A 80 23.83 25.50 -7.60
C LEU A 80 24.68 24.24 -7.58
N VAL A 81 24.17 23.20 -6.94
CA VAL A 81 24.69 21.83 -7.04
C VAL A 81 23.86 21.09 -8.08
N ASN A 82 24.51 20.57 -9.12
CA ASN A 82 23.87 19.86 -10.22
C ASN A 82 24.22 18.37 -10.18
N LEU A 83 23.24 17.52 -10.48
CA LEU A 83 23.43 16.11 -10.74
C LEU A 83 23.40 15.85 -12.25
N THR A 84 24.43 15.22 -12.78
CA THR A 84 24.45 14.74 -14.16
C THR A 84 24.30 13.22 -14.14
N THR A 85 23.20 12.72 -14.73
CA THR A 85 22.99 11.29 -14.96
C THR A 85 23.28 10.98 -16.42
N LEU A 86 24.16 10.02 -16.68
CA LEU A 86 24.67 9.66 -18.00
C LEU A 86 24.44 8.17 -18.27
N LEU A 87 23.85 7.86 -19.42
CA LEU A 87 23.79 6.51 -20.01
C LEU A 87 24.85 6.42 -21.10
N ILE A 88 25.73 5.42 -21.01
CA ILE A 88 26.86 5.23 -21.92
C ILE A 88 26.73 3.84 -22.55
N HIS A 89 26.79 3.75 -23.87
CA HIS A 89 26.81 2.49 -24.60
C HIS A 89 28.23 2.12 -25.06
N THR A 90 28.50 0.84 -25.28
CA THR A 90 29.81 0.33 -25.77
C THR A 90 30.25 0.91 -27.11
N SER A 91 29.31 1.42 -27.91
CA SER A 91 29.61 2.15 -29.15
C SER A 91 30.25 3.53 -28.92
N GLY A 92 30.28 4.03 -27.68
CA GLY A 92 30.71 5.39 -27.34
C GLY A 92 29.57 6.43 -27.40
N GLU A 93 28.38 6.05 -27.86
CA GLU A 93 27.21 6.92 -27.82
C GLU A 93 26.67 7.06 -26.40
N TRP A 94 26.13 8.24 -26.08
CA TRP A 94 25.65 8.54 -24.74
C TRP A 94 24.46 9.51 -24.72
N ILE A 95 23.67 9.41 -23.66
CA ILE A 95 22.56 10.32 -23.37
C ILE A 95 22.68 10.79 -21.92
N SER A 96 22.56 12.09 -21.67
CA SER A 96 22.64 12.66 -20.32
C SER A 96 21.42 13.50 -19.96
N SER A 97 21.16 13.58 -18.66
CA SER A 97 20.20 14.48 -18.04
C SER A 97 20.85 15.20 -16.87
N ASN A 98 20.72 16.53 -16.88
CA ASN A 98 21.22 17.38 -15.80
C ASN A 98 20.04 17.85 -14.94
N TRP A 99 20.15 17.66 -13.64
CA TRP A 99 19.12 17.96 -12.64
C TRP A 99 19.67 18.87 -11.53
N PRO A 100 19.11 20.08 -11.32
CA PRO A 100 19.52 20.94 -10.22
C PRO A 100 19.02 20.38 -8.88
N ILE A 101 19.92 20.22 -7.91
CA ILE A 101 19.62 19.60 -6.61
C ILE A 101 19.21 20.66 -5.60
N CYS A 102 20.10 21.60 -5.30
CA CYS A 102 19.92 22.62 -4.27
C CYS A 102 20.94 23.76 -4.45
N ARG A 103 20.80 24.83 -3.67
CA ARG A 103 21.74 25.96 -3.67
C ARG A 103 23.03 25.60 -2.93
N LEU A 104 24.13 26.23 -3.35
CA LEU A 104 25.45 26.06 -2.74
C LEU A 104 25.46 26.38 -1.23
N SER A 105 24.68 27.36 -0.81
CA SER A 105 24.52 27.75 0.61
C SER A 105 24.00 26.62 1.49
N GLU A 106 23.30 25.65 0.92
CA GLU A 106 22.69 24.51 1.63
C GLU A 106 23.68 23.35 1.86
N ILE A 107 24.88 23.40 1.27
CA ILE A 107 25.97 22.43 1.54
C ILE A 107 26.38 22.44 3.01
N SER A 108 26.20 23.56 3.70
CA SER A 108 26.43 23.72 5.15
C SER A 108 25.60 22.77 6.02
N ALA A 109 24.57 22.11 5.46
CA ALA A 109 23.79 21.08 6.12
C ALA A 109 23.97 19.70 5.43
N PRO A 110 25.06 18.95 5.74
CA PRO A 110 25.41 17.72 5.02
C PRO A 110 24.31 16.66 4.98
N ARG A 111 23.52 16.51 6.06
CA ARG A 111 22.41 15.54 6.11
C ARG A 111 21.30 15.91 5.11
N ARG A 112 20.96 17.20 5.01
CA ARG A 112 19.95 17.70 4.08
C ARG A 112 20.43 17.55 2.63
N MET A 113 21.69 17.88 2.38
CA MET A 113 22.34 17.66 1.09
C MET A 113 22.31 16.18 0.69
N GLY A 114 22.68 15.27 1.60
CA GLY A 114 22.66 13.83 1.35
C GLY A 114 21.25 13.31 1.01
N ALA A 115 20.23 13.79 1.71
CA ALA A 115 18.83 13.47 1.41
C ALA A 115 18.41 13.99 0.03
N ALA A 116 18.71 15.25 -0.28
CA ALA A 116 18.40 15.88 -1.57
C ALA A 116 19.11 15.18 -2.73
N LEU A 117 20.38 14.78 -2.55
CA LEU A 117 21.16 14.05 -3.55
C LEU A 117 20.61 12.64 -3.78
N THR A 118 20.20 11.93 -2.72
CA THR A 118 19.58 10.61 -2.84
C THR A 118 18.25 10.69 -3.57
N TYR A 119 17.45 11.71 -3.26
CA TYR A 119 16.21 12.03 -3.97
C TYR A 119 16.49 12.30 -5.45
N ALA A 120 17.36 13.27 -5.76
CA ALA A 120 17.69 13.65 -7.13
C ALA A 120 18.22 12.48 -7.96
N ARG A 121 19.11 11.65 -7.40
CA ARG A 121 19.65 10.46 -8.08
C ARG A 121 18.58 9.49 -8.53
N ARG A 122 17.57 9.30 -7.69
CA ARG A 122 16.44 8.43 -7.97
C ARG A 122 15.58 8.95 -9.10
N TYR A 123 15.10 10.20 -9.01
CA TYR A 123 14.23 10.77 -10.04
C TYR A 123 14.96 10.96 -11.37
N ALA A 124 16.19 11.49 -11.35
CA ALA A 124 16.96 11.71 -12.56
C ALA A 124 17.24 10.40 -13.32
N LEU A 125 17.50 9.31 -12.59
CA LEU A 125 17.71 8.00 -13.20
C LEU A 125 16.39 7.39 -13.71
N PHE A 126 15.35 7.40 -12.88
CA PHE A 126 14.09 6.74 -13.20
C PHE A 126 13.38 7.40 -14.38
N THR A 127 13.40 8.74 -14.44
CA THR A 127 12.88 9.51 -15.57
C THR A 127 13.66 9.26 -16.85
N LEU A 128 15.00 9.17 -16.77
CA LEU A 128 15.84 8.96 -17.95
C LEU A 128 15.68 7.55 -18.54
N VAL A 129 15.47 6.55 -17.69
CA VAL A 129 15.32 5.14 -18.09
C VAL A 129 13.87 4.77 -18.42
N GLY A 130 12.89 5.52 -17.88
CA GLY A 130 11.46 5.33 -18.15
C GLY A 130 10.77 4.39 -17.17
N ILE A 131 11.18 4.37 -15.90
CA ILE A 131 10.50 3.58 -14.84
C ILE A 131 9.79 4.50 -13.84
N ALA A 132 8.66 4.02 -13.31
CA ALA A 132 7.88 4.73 -12.30
C ALA A 132 8.21 4.19 -10.89
N GLY A 133 8.84 5.04 -10.07
CA GLY A 133 9.28 4.67 -8.72
C GLY A 133 8.45 5.27 -7.59
N ASP A 134 7.42 6.05 -7.88
CA ASP A 134 6.64 6.76 -6.88
C ASP A 134 5.15 6.61 -7.18
N ASP A 135 4.30 6.77 -6.17
CA ASP A 135 2.88 7.03 -6.41
C ASP A 135 2.77 8.42 -7.05
N ASP A 136 2.20 8.49 -8.25
CA ASP A 136 1.98 9.75 -8.97
C ASP A 136 1.05 10.63 -8.13
N LEU A 137 1.60 11.71 -7.56
CA LEU A 137 0.89 12.61 -6.66
C LEU A 137 0.09 13.68 -7.42
N ASP A 138 0.19 13.72 -8.76
CA ASP A 138 -0.32 14.80 -9.60
C ASP A 138 -1.43 14.32 -10.55
N GLY A 139 -2.62 14.07 -10.00
CA GLY A 139 -3.86 14.20 -10.75
C GLY A 139 -4.50 15.55 -10.41
N PRO A 140 -4.35 16.61 -11.22
CA PRO A 140 -4.93 17.90 -10.89
C PRO A 140 -6.44 17.93 -11.19
N GLU A 141 -7.25 18.42 -10.24
CA GLU A 141 -8.19 19.47 -10.63
C GLU A 141 -7.36 20.74 -10.83
N PHE A 142 -6.98 21.01 -12.07
CA PHE A 142 -6.37 22.29 -12.46
C PHE A 142 -7.45 23.36 -12.25
N ASN A 143 -7.30 24.20 -11.23
CA ASN A 143 -8.00 25.47 -11.19
C ASN A 143 -7.05 26.54 -11.77
N PRO A 144 -7.27 27.05 -13.01
CA PRO A 144 -6.34 27.97 -13.69
C PRO A 144 -6.35 29.40 -13.12
N GLN A 145 -6.93 29.62 -11.94
CA GLN A 145 -7.08 30.94 -11.34
C GLN A 145 -6.43 30.99 -9.95
N ALA A 146 -5.09 31.01 -9.94
CA ALA A 146 -4.34 31.52 -8.81
C ALA A 146 -3.20 32.40 -9.35
N ASN A 147 -3.63 33.60 -9.76
CA ASN A 147 -2.91 34.86 -9.89
C ASN A 147 -1.38 34.81 -10.05
N ALA A 148 -0.96 35.06 -11.29
CA ALA A 148 0.24 35.82 -11.54
C ALA A 148 0.08 37.24 -10.99
N THR A 149 0.78 37.58 -9.90
CA THR A 149 1.20 38.95 -9.59
C THR A 149 2.31 38.94 -8.53
N ASP A 150 3.38 39.65 -8.88
CA ASP A 150 4.43 40.27 -8.05
C ASP A 150 5.46 39.43 -7.28
N VAL A 151 6.59 39.31 -7.97
CA VAL A 151 7.93 39.54 -7.42
C VAL A 151 7.98 40.91 -6.73
N GLN A 152 8.16 40.96 -5.41
CA GLN A 152 8.67 42.15 -4.73
C GLN A 152 9.69 41.72 -3.66
N GLN A 153 10.91 42.23 -3.82
CA GLN A 153 12.05 42.07 -2.92
C GLN A 153 11.89 42.87 -1.61
N SER A 154 12.63 42.40 -0.60
CA SER A 154 13.27 43.17 0.51
C SER A 154 12.56 43.14 1.88
N PRO A 155 13.26 43.42 3.01
CA PRO A 155 14.66 43.17 3.35
C PRO A 155 14.81 42.48 4.74
N ALA A 156 16.07 42.18 5.11
CA ALA A 156 16.47 41.64 6.39
C ALA A 156 16.02 42.49 7.60
N GLY A 157 15.53 41.81 8.64
CA GLY A 157 15.28 42.37 9.96
C GLY A 157 15.57 41.31 11.03
N ALA A 158 16.58 41.57 11.85
CA ALA A 158 16.93 40.78 13.01
C ALA A 158 15.88 40.95 14.13
N ALA A 159 15.46 39.86 14.77
CA ALA A 159 15.44 39.68 16.22
C ALA A 159 14.59 38.46 16.65
N ASN A 160 15.24 37.63 17.48
CA ASN A 160 14.71 36.88 18.61
C ASN A 160 13.63 35.81 18.37
N GLU A 161 14.08 34.56 18.23
CA GLU A 161 13.35 33.41 18.75
C GLU A 161 13.99 32.87 20.04
N PRO A 162 13.18 32.34 20.97
CA PRO A 162 13.61 31.96 22.31
C PRO A 162 14.30 30.59 22.33
N SER A 163 15.27 30.44 23.25
CA SER A 163 15.92 29.17 23.57
C SER A 163 14.92 28.06 23.94
N PRO A 164 15.07 26.84 23.41
CA PRO A 164 14.55 25.64 24.03
C PRO A 164 15.64 25.00 24.90
N GLY A 165 15.31 24.87 26.19
CA GLY A 165 16.10 24.10 27.14
C GLY A 165 16.15 22.60 26.80
N SER A 166 17.35 22.05 26.97
CA SER A 166 17.66 20.77 27.60
C SER A 166 16.60 19.65 27.58
N ARG A 167 16.78 18.67 26.67
CA ARG A 167 16.83 17.20 26.91
C ARG A 167 16.71 16.41 25.58
N PRO A 168 17.15 15.14 25.55
CA PRO A 168 18.51 14.65 25.71
C PRO A 168 19.09 14.18 24.36
N SER A 169 20.40 14.05 24.31
CA SER A 169 21.20 13.52 23.22
C SER A 169 20.76 12.11 22.78
N GLU A 170 20.21 11.97 21.57
CA GLU A 170 20.20 10.71 20.85
C GLU A 170 21.47 10.60 20.00
N SER A 171 22.44 9.85 20.54
CA SER A 171 23.64 9.42 19.84
C SER A 171 23.30 8.34 18.80
N PRO A 172 23.98 8.27 17.64
CA PRO A 172 23.81 7.19 16.69
C PRO A 172 24.43 5.91 17.26
N VAL A 173 23.58 4.98 17.68
CA VAL A 173 23.97 3.67 18.18
C VAL A 173 24.36 2.78 17.01
N ASN A 174 25.64 2.43 16.88
CA ASN A 174 26.10 1.48 15.85
C ASN A 174 27.29 0.64 16.34
N SER A 175 27.16 0.09 17.55
CA SER A 175 28.06 -0.92 18.12
C SER A 175 27.25 -2.19 18.35
N THR A 176 27.79 -3.38 18.04
CA THR A 176 27.12 -4.66 18.30
C THR A 176 26.72 -4.83 19.77
N ALA A 177 27.52 -4.27 20.69
CA ALA A 177 27.25 -4.24 22.12
C ALA A 177 26.00 -3.44 22.49
N ASP A 178 25.69 -2.37 21.75
CA ASP A 178 24.51 -1.55 22.03
C ASP A 178 23.23 -2.19 21.49
N VAL A 179 23.32 -2.94 20.38
CA VAL A 179 22.22 -3.73 19.84
C VAL A 179 21.86 -4.86 20.81
N GLU A 180 22.87 -5.53 21.38
CA GLU A 180 22.69 -6.54 22.41
C GLU A 180 22.06 -5.96 23.68
N ALA A 181 22.54 -4.81 24.17
CA ALA A 181 21.96 -4.12 25.33
C ALA A 181 20.50 -3.70 25.08
N THR A 182 20.21 -3.12 23.92
CA THR A 182 18.85 -2.70 23.54
C THR A 182 17.91 -3.91 23.43
N ARG A 183 18.41 -5.05 22.94
CA ARG A 183 17.65 -6.30 22.88
C ARG A 183 17.38 -6.86 24.27
N THR A 184 18.38 -6.91 25.16
CA THR A 184 18.20 -7.43 26.53
C THR A 184 17.22 -6.56 27.32
N ASP A 185 17.30 -5.25 27.16
CA ASP A 185 16.41 -4.30 27.85
C ASP A 185 14.96 -4.46 27.38
N LEU A 186 14.72 -4.62 26.07
CA LEU A 186 13.38 -4.85 25.54
C LEU A 186 12.78 -6.19 25.95
N LEU A 187 13.60 -7.25 26.02
CA LEU A 187 13.12 -8.56 26.49
C LEU A 187 12.74 -8.52 27.98
N ALA A 188 13.56 -7.86 28.81
CA ALA A 188 13.26 -7.64 30.23
C ALA A 188 12.02 -6.77 30.42
N GLU A 189 11.83 -5.74 29.58
CA GLU A 189 10.65 -4.89 29.61
C GLU A 189 9.37 -5.71 29.30
N ILE A 190 9.40 -6.54 28.24
CA ILE A 190 8.25 -7.39 27.86
C ILE A 190 7.91 -8.38 28.98
N GLU A 191 8.90 -8.92 29.68
CA GLU A 191 8.70 -9.85 30.79
C GLU A 191 8.12 -9.15 32.03
N ALA A 192 8.51 -7.89 32.28
CA ALA A 192 8.04 -7.08 33.41
C ALA A 192 6.58 -6.62 33.28
N LEU A 193 6.02 -6.57 32.06
CA LEU A 193 4.63 -6.16 31.83
C LEU A 193 3.67 -7.26 32.32
N SER A 194 2.93 -6.97 33.39
CA SER A 194 2.12 -7.96 34.13
C SER A 194 0.62 -7.90 33.82
N THR A 195 0.18 -6.96 32.99
CA THR A 195 -1.23 -6.81 32.58
C THR A 195 -1.36 -6.55 31.07
N LEU A 196 -2.52 -6.90 30.50
CA LEU A 196 -2.81 -6.72 29.09
C LEU A 196 -2.83 -5.23 28.67
N GLU A 197 -3.42 -4.36 29.50
CA GLU A 197 -3.48 -2.91 29.25
C GLU A 197 -2.09 -2.27 29.20
N GLN A 198 -1.15 -2.71 30.06
CA GLN A 198 0.23 -2.23 30.04
C GLN A 198 0.97 -2.70 28.78
N LEU A 199 0.68 -3.91 28.31
CA LEU A 199 1.26 -4.46 27.09
C LEU A 199 0.76 -3.71 25.84
N GLU A 200 -0.54 -3.40 25.77
CA GLU A 200 -1.14 -2.60 24.70
C GLU A 200 -0.60 -1.16 24.69
N ALA A 201 -0.47 -0.53 25.86
CA ALA A 201 0.08 0.82 25.98
C ALA A 201 1.54 0.91 25.52
N ARG A 202 2.33 -0.15 25.70
CA ARG A 202 3.75 -0.21 25.30
C ARG A 202 3.98 -0.78 23.91
N ALA A 203 2.98 -1.43 23.29
CA ALA A 203 3.11 -2.09 21.98
C ALA A 203 3.66 -1.16 20.88
N ALA A 204 3.19 0.09 20.84
CA ALA A 204 3.67 1.07 19.86
C ALA A 204 5.14 1.48 20.06
N SER A 205 5.61 1.51 21.31
CA SER A 205 7.00 1.85 21.65
C SER A 205 7.93 0.67 21.33
N ILE A 206 7.54 -0.54 21.73
CA ILE A 206 8.28 -1.78 21.45
C ILE A 206 8.41 -1.99 19.93
N LEU A 207 7.35 -1.71 19.17
CA LEU A 207 7.36 -1.83 17.72
C LEU A 207 8.34 -0.85 17.04
N LYS A 208 8.41 0.39 17.54
CA LYS A 208 9.35 1.41 17.03
C LYS A 208 10.80 0.99 17.26
N THR A 209 11.14 0.53 18.46
CA THR A 209 12.50 0.10 18.79
C THR A 209 12.89 -1.19 18.09
N LYS A 210 11.97 -2.15 17.96
CA LYS A 210 12.18 -3.40 17.20
C LYS A 210 12.56 -3.13 15.74
N ASN A 211 11.95 -2.15 15.10
CA ASN A 211 12.22 -1.80 13.69
C ASN A 211 13.63 -1.22 13.46
N LEU A 212 14.37 -0.93 14.53
CA LEU A 212 15.77 -0.48 14.48
C LEU A 212 16.77 -1.63 14.65
N LEU A 213 16.31 -2.84 15.00
CA LEU A 213 17.16 -4.00 15.28
C LEU A 213 17.37 -4.89 14.04
N PRO A 214 18.49 -5.65 13.98
CA PRO A 214 18.71 -6.67 12.96
C PRO A 214 17.59 -7.72 12.92
N PRO A 215 17.36 -8.39 11.78
CA PRO A 215 16.21 -9.26 11.57
C PRO A 215 16.16 -10.47 12.52
N GLU A 216 17.32 -10.92 13.02
CA GLU A 216 17.38 -12.07 13.95
C GLU A 216 17.02 -11.68 15.39
N ASP A 217 17.35 -10.46 15.80
CA ASP A 217 16.99 -9.90 17.11
C ASP A 217 15.52 -9.48 17.15
N ALA A 218 15.03 -8.90 16.05
CA ALA A 218 13.63 -8.51 15.90
C ALA A 218 12.68 -9.71 16.03
N LYS A 219 13.02 -10.88 15.48
CA LYS A 219 12.23 -12.11 15.64
C LYS A 219 12.10 -12.57 17.09
N GLN A 220 13.15 -12.38 17.90
CA GLN A 220 13.15 -12.82 19.29
C GLN A 220 12.26 -11.93 20.16
N ILE A 221 12.22 -10.64 19.85
CA ILE A 221 11.29 -9.70 20.49
C ILE A 221 9.84 -10.01 20.08
N GLU A 222 9.59 -10.36 18.82
CA GLU A 222 8.25 -10.80 18.37
C GLU A 222 7.80 -12.08 19.05
N ALA A 223 8.69 -13.06 19.21
CA ALA A 223 8.40 -14.30 19.91
C ALA A 223 8.06 -14.04 21.39
N ALA A 224 8.86 -13.23 22.08
CA ALA A 224 8.62 -12.87 23.48
C ALA A 224 7.29 -12.13 23.67
N PHE A 225 6.99 -11.15 22.81
CA PHE A 225 5.72 -10.42 22.84
C PHE A 225 4.52 -11.34 22.57
N SER A 226 4.63 -12.24 21.59
CA SER A 226 3.57 -13.19 21.24
C SER A 226 3.32 -14.21 22.36
N MET A 227 4.38 -14.71 23.00
CA MET A 227 4.26 -15.59 24.17
C MET A 227 3.59 -14.89 25.35
N ARG A 228 3.89 -13.59 25.56
CA ARG A 228 3.29 -12.81 26.63
C ARG A 228 1.81 -12.53 26.40
N MET A 229 1.42 -12.18 25.16
CA MET A 229 0.02 -12.07 24.75
C MET A 229 -0.74 -13.38 24.98
N ALA A 230 -0.18 -14.51 24.52
CA ALA A 230 -0.79 -15.83 24.69
C ALA A 230 -0.95 -16.22 26.18
N ALA A 231 -0.02 -15.81 27.04
CA ALA A 231 -0.12 -16.04 28.48
C ALA A 231 -1.31 -15.29 29.10
N PHE A 232 -1.61 -14.06 28.65
CA PHE A 232 -2.77 -13.29 29.12
C PHE A 232 -4.10 -13.84 28.61
N ASP A 233 -4.16 -14.34 27.37
CA ASP A 233 -5.34 -15.02 26.83
C ASP A 233 -5.69 -16.31 27.61
N LEU A 234 -4.67 -17.05 28.06
CA LEU A 234 -4.85 -18.24 28.90
C LEU A 234 -5.35 -17.92 30.32
N VAL A 235 -5.06 -16.72 30.84
CA VAL A 235 -5.56 -16.26 32.14
C VAL A 235 -7.00 -15.76 32.04
N GLN A 236 -7.36 -15.04 30.97
CA GLN A 236 -8.75 -14.61 30.72
C GLN A 236 -9.72 -15.79 30.47
N THR A 237 -9.24 -16.85 29.81
CA THR A 237 -10.06 -18.06 29.58
C THR A 237 -10.28 -18.88 30.87
N ARG A 238 -9.34 -18.82 31.83
CA ARG A 238 -9.49 -19.44 33.16
C ARG A 238 -10.38 -18.63 34.12
N SER A 239 -10.42 -17.31 33.99
CA SER A 239 -11.33 -16.47 34.79
C SER A 239 -12.79 -16.54 34.32
N ASN A 240 -13.03 -16.94 33.08
CA ASN A 240 -14.38 -17.08 32.50
C ASN A 240 -14.96 -18.51 32.58
N SER A 241 -14.28 -19.45 33.24
CA SER A 241 -14.76 -20.83 33.43
C SER A 241 -14.82 -21.23 34.90
N ALA A 242 -15.78 -20.64 35.63
CA ALA A 242 -16.33 -21.28 36.82
C ALA A 242 -17.24 -22.46 36.39
N PRO A 243 -17.17 -23.64 37.04
CA PRO A 243 -17.79 -24.85 36.52
C PRO A 243 -19.28 -24.87 36.85
N ASN A 244 -20.13 -24.86 35.83
CA ASN A 244 -21.52 -25.29 35.99
C ASN A 244 -21.54 -26.82 35.90
N ALA A 245 -21.85 -27.46 37.02
CA ALA A 245 -22.00 -28.90 37.13
C ALA A 245 -23.28 -29.34 36.40
N GLY A 246 -23.17 -30.39 35.58
CA GLY A 246 -24.33 -31.11 35.05
C GLY A 246 -24.21 -31.46 33.58
N ASP A 247 -23.53 -32.56 33.30
CA ASP A 247 -24.08 -33.73 32.60
C ASP A 247 -22.99 -34.39 31.73
N LYS A 248 -22.56 -35.58 32.14
CA LYS A 248 -21.51 -36.37 31.47
C LYS A 248 -22.18 -37.54 30.79
N THR A 249 -22.40 -37.45 29.48
CA THR A 249 -22.49 -38.66 28.65
C THR A 249 -21.11 -38.97 28.09
N VAL A 250 -20.58 -40.10 28.55
CA VAL A 250 -19.32 -40.73 28.18
C VAL A 250 -19.40 -41.23 26.73
N ILE A 251 -18.32 -41.10 25.96
CA ILE A 251 -17.70 -42.17 25.15
C ILE A 251 -16.27 -41.76 24.79
N ALA A 252 -15.32 -42.60 25.20
CA ALA A 252 -13.90 -42.57 24.88
C ALA A 252 -13.60 -43.53 23.70
N PRO A 253 -12.39 -43.48 23.11
CA PRO A 253 -12.15 -43.74 21.70
C PRO A 253 -11.74 -45.18 21.40
N VAL A 254 -11.92 -45.63 20.14
CA VAL A 254 -11.38 -46.90 19.65
C VAL A 254 -10.34 -46.65 18.54
N VAL A 255 -9.20 -47.30 18.76
CA VAL A 255 -7.95 -47.32 18.00
C VAL A 255 -8.08 -48.06 16.67
N ALA A 256 -7.21 -47.68 15.73
CA ALA A 256 -6.95 -48.24 14.39
C ALA A 256 -6.81 -49.78 14.32
N PRO A 257 -6.80 -50.40 13.11
CA PRO A 257 -5.48 -50.68 12.50
C PRO A 257 -5.41 -50.75 10.96
N LYS A 258 -4.15 -50.90 10.52
CA LYS A 258 -3.57 -50.97 9.15
C LYS A 258 -3.84 -52.27 8.36
N ARG A 259 -3.71 -52.12 7.03
CA ARG A 259 -3.11 -53.03 5.99
C ARG A 259 -3.82 -54.37 5.66
N ARG A 260 -4.04 -54.61 4.34
CA ARG A 260 -3.31 -55.63 3.54
C ARG A 260 -3.66 -55.63 2.04
N ARG A 261 -2.67 -56.09 1.25
CA ARG A 261 -2.62 -56.33 -0.20
C ARG A 261 -3.38 -57.59 -0.65
N ARG A 262 -3.87 -57.62 -1.91
CA ARG A 262 -3.75 -58.70 -2.95
C ARG A 262 -4.57 -58.29 -4.19
N ARG A 263 -4.01 -58.10 -5.39
CA ARG A 263 -3.50 -59.01 -6.46
C ARG A 263 -4.59 -59.72 -7.30
N ALA A 264 -4.70 -59.26 -8.55
CA ALA A 264 -4.87 -59.95 -9.86
C ALA A 264 -6.14 -60.74 -10.22
N LYS A 265 -6.65 -60.46 -11.44
CA LYS A 265 -7.01 -61.38 -12.56
C LYS A 265 -7.41 -60.54 -13.80
N THR A 266 -6.62 -60.45 -14.88
CA THR A 266 -6.51 -61.27 -16.11
C THR A 266 -7.79 -61.48 -16.94
N ALA A 267 -7.78 -60.97 -18.18
CA ALA A 267 -8.28 -61.55 -19.46
C ALA A 267 -8.50 -60.41 -20.51
N VAL A 268 -8.30 -60.47 -21.83
CA VAL A 268 -7.45 -61.19 -22.80
C VAL A 268 -7.95 -60.77 -24.22
N LEU A 269 -7.01 -60.51 -25.16
CA LEU A 269 -7.09 -60.45 -26.66
C LEU A 269 -7.96 -59.34 -27.32
N SER A 270 -7.58 -58.68 -28.43
CA SER A 270 -6.92 -59.10 -29.71
C SER A 270 -6.23 -57.90 -30.43
N SER A 271 -4.99 -58.04 -30.98
CA SER A 271 -4.57 -58.15 -32.42
C SER A 271 -5.05 -57.00 -33.34
N GLU A 272 -4.29 -56.29 -34.20
CA GLU A 272 -3.07 -56.55 -35.01
C GLU A 272 -2.24 -55.26 -35.25
N LEU A 273 -1.04 -55.42 -35.81
CA LEU A 273 -0.04 -54.40 -36.17
C LEU A 273 -0.41 -53.55 -37.40
N ASP A 274 0.01 -52.28 -37.42
CA ASP A 274 0.61 -51.70 -38.64
C ASP A 274 1.58 -50.53 -38.35
N LEU A 275 2.59 -50.40 -39.22
CA LEU A 275 3.85 -49.68 -39.00
C LEU A 275 3.85 -48.20 -39.46
N ARG A 276 4.36 -47.32 -38.58
CA ARG A 276 5.20 -46.10 -38.79
C ARG A 276 4.56 -44.84 -39.43
N PRO A 277 5.23 -43.65 -39.35
CA PRO A 277 5.78 -42.96 -38.16
C PRO A 277 5.40 -41.45 -38.14
N GLN A 278 5.35 -40.75 -36.99
CA GLN A 278 5.78 -39.33 -36.88
C GLN A 278 5.54 -38.68 -35.49
N ALA A 279 6.54 -37.87 -35.10
CA ALA A 279 6.52 -36.72 -34.19
C ALA A 279 6.21 -36.94 -32.69
N ALA A 280 7.27 -37.13 -31.90
CA ALA A 280 7.23 -36.92 -30.45
C ALA A 280 7.55 -35.44 -30.15
N SER A 281 6.52 -34.64 -29.90
CA SER A 281 6.62 -33.36 -29.19
C SER A 281 6.29 -33.60 -27.71
N ASN A 282 7.31 -33.62 -26.85
CA ASN A 282 7.12 -33.59 -25.40
C ASN A 282 7.33 -32.17 -24.88
N ALA A 283 6.23 -31.48 -24.55
CA ALA A 283 6.21 -30.35 -23.64
C ALA A 283 4.95 -30.43 -22.77
N PRO A 284 5.07 -30.42 -21.42
CA PRO A 284 3.91 -30.49 -20.54
C PRO A 284 3.21 -29.12 -20.47
N THR A 285 1.90 -29.12 -20.73
CA THR A 285 0.99 -27.98 -20.54
C THR A 285 0.79 -27.72 -19.06
N MET A 286 1.38 -26.62 -18.55
CA MET A 286 1.12 -26.11 -17.21
C MET A 286 -0.31 -25.55 -17.13
N GLY A 287 -1.13 -26.13 -16.26
CA GLY A 287 -2.50 -25.72 -16.01
C GLY A 287 -2.62 -24.32 -15.38
N THR A 288 -3.69 -23.62 -15.72
CA THR A 288 -4.12 -22.36 -15.09
C THR A 288 -4.24 -22.51 -13.57
N PRO A 289 -3.78 -21.53 -12.76
CA PRO A 289 -3.87 -21.63 -11.32
C PRO A 289 -5.33 -21.57 -10.85
N ALA A 290 -5.71 -22.51 -9.97
CA ALA A 290 -7.03 -22.57 -9.36
C ALA A 290 -7.30 -21.29 -8.52
N LYS A 291 -8.53 -20.78 -8.60
CA LYS A 291 -9.02 -19.68 -7.74
C LYS A 291 -8.83 -20.07 -6.28
N ILE A 292 -8.12 -19.24 -5.53
CA ILE A 292 -7.92 -19.40 -4.09
C ILE A 292 -9.29 -19.36 -3.39
N ASP A 293 -9.60 -20.40 -2.62
CA ASP A 293 -10.81 -20.45 -1.81
C ASP A 293 -10.66 -19.53 -0.59
N LYS A 294 -11.20 -18.31 -0.73
CA LYS A 294 -11.07 -17.22 0.25
C LYS A 294 -11.84 -17.45 1.56
N SER A 295 -12.59 -18.55 1.66
CA SER A 295 -13.34 -18.93 2.86
C SER A 295 -12.45 -19.46 3.99
N VAL A 296 -11.17 -19.75 3.71
CA VAL A 296 -10.21 -20.37 4.64
C VAL A 296 -9.35 -19.33 5.40
N LEU A 297 -9.53 -18.03 5.14
CA LEU A 297 -8.78 -16.96 5.82
C LEU A 297 -9.44 -16.58 7.16
N THR A 298 -8.63 -16.42 8.22
CA THR A 298 -9.05 -16.10 9.60
C THR A 298 -9.85 -14.80 9.73
N PHE A 299 -9.67 -13.86 8.78
CA PHE A 299 -10.53 -12.70 8.60
C PHE A 299 -10.94 -12.63 7.13
N GLY A 300 -12.21 -12.91 6.83
CA GLY A 300 -12.72 -12.87 5.46
C GLY A 300 -12.69 -11.45 4.87
N GLU A 301 -12.30 -11.31 3.60
CA GLU A 301 -12.46 -10.04 2.87
C GLU A 301 -13.93 -9.61 2.95
N PRO A 302 -14.25 -8.38 3.40
CA PRO A 302 -15.63 -7.98 3.64
C PRO A 302 -16.42 -8.07 2.33
N ARG A 303 -17.47 -8.90 2.32
CA ARG A 303 -18.23 -9.26 1.10
C ARG A 303 -18.98 -8.05 0.58
N ARG A 304 -18.55 -7.51 -0.57
CA ARG A 304 -19.27 -6.46 -1.28
C ARG A 304 -20.41 -7.05 -2.10
N LYS A 305 -21.65 -6.83 -1.68
CA LYS A 305 -22.84 -7.24 -2.43
C LYS A 305 -23.05 -6.29 -3.61
N ARG A 306 -23.54 -6.85 -4.72
CA ARG A 306 -23.87 -6.10 -5.93
C ARG A 306 -25.30 -6.42 -6.34
N ASP A 307 -26.16 -5.42 -6.32
CA ASP A 307 -27.54 -5.56 -6.73
C ASP A 307 -28.00 -4.37 -7.58
N LYS A 308 -28.19 -4.64 -8.88
CA LYS A 308 -28.64 -3.65 -9.85
C LYS A 308 -30.12 -3.27 -9.65
N GLN A 309 -30.93 -4.15 -9.05
CA GLN A 309 -32.34 -3.87 -8.76
C GLN A 309 -32.43 -2.85 -7.62
N HIS A 310 -31.68 -3.06 -6.53
CA HIS A 310 -31.56 -2.10 -5.45
C HIS A 310 -31.09 -0.71 -5.94
N LEU A 311 -30.05 -0.63 -6.78
CA LEU A 311 -29.58 0.66 -7.31
C LEU A 311 -30.65 1.42 -8.11
N ARG A 312 -31.50 0.70 -8.87
CA ARG A 312 -32.63 1.31 -9.60
C ARG A 312 -33.73 1.76 -8.65
N PHE A 313 -34.02 0.98 -7.61
CA PHE A 313 -34.96 1.35 -6.56
C PHE A 313 -34.51 2.63 -5.86
N VAL A 314 -33.24 2.73 -5.47
CA VAL A 314 -32.70 3.94 -4.83
C VAL A 314 -32.76 5.15 -5.77
N ALA A 315 -32.38 5.01 -7.04
CA ALA A 315 -32.47 6.11 -8.02
C ALA A 315 -33.91 6.57 -8.32
N SER A 316 -34.92 5.77 -7.98
CA SER A 316 -36.33 6.15 -8.11
C SER A 316 -36.87 6.98 -6.93
N GLN A 317 -36.14 7.01 -5.80
CA GLN A 317 -36.53 7.76 -4.61
C GLN A 317 -36.20 9.26 -4.77
N PRO A 318 -36.93 10.17 -4.11
CA PRO A 318 -36.56 11.59 -4.08
C PRO A 318 -35.24 11.82 -3.34
N CYS A 319 -34.52 12.90 -3.68
CA CYS A 319 -33.28 13.25 -2.98
C CYS A 319 -33.52 13.48 -1.48
N LEU A 320 -32.66 12.90 -0.62
CA LEU A 320 -32.79 13.01 0.84
C LEU A 320 -32.74 14.44 1.39
N ILE A 321 -32.12 15.38 0.67
CA ILE A 321 -31.89 16.74 1.16
C ILE A 321 -32.97 17.70 0.66
N CYS A 322 -33.31 17.66 -0.64
CA CYS A 322 -34.27 18.62 -1.22
C CYS A 322 -35.56 18.00 -1.77
N GLY A 323 -35.74 16.68 -1.67
CA GLY A 323 -36.94 16.00 -2.17
C GLY A 323 -37.09 15.99 -3.71
N ARG A 324 -36.13 16.50 -4.47
CA ARG A 324 -36.21 16.60 -5.94
C ARG A 324 -35.93 15.25 -6.61
N ALA A 325 -36.65 14.99 -7.70
CA ALA A 325 -36.38 13.93 -8.67
C ALA A 325 -36.02 14.58 -10.03
N PRO A 326 -35.17 13.95 -10.88
CA PRO A 326 -34.54 12.64 -10.71
C PRO A 326 -33.39 12.64 -9.69
N SER A 327 -33.21 11.53 -8.98
CA SER A 327 -32.07 11.28 -8.09
C SER A 327 -31.15 10.21 -8.67
N ASP A 328 -29.88 10.26 -8.28
CA ASP A 328 -28.86 9.29 -8.63
C ASP A 328 -28.45 8.51 -7.38
N ALA A 329 -28.09 7.24 -7.57
CA ALA A 329 -27.62 6.35 -6.51
C ALA A 329 -26.19 6.71 -6.08
N HIS A 330 -26.04 7.23 -4.85
CA HIS A 330 -24.75 7.63 -4.28
C HIS A 330 -24.22 6.58 -3.29
N HIS A 331 -23.04 6.02 -3.56
CA HIS A 331 -22.36 5.09 -2.64
C HIS A 331 -21.64 5.83 -1.51
N LEU A 332 -21.99 5.53 -0.26
CA LEU A 332 -21.28 6.05 0.92
C LEU A 332 -19.87 5.45 0.97
N ARG A 333 -18.83 6.28 0.80
CA ARG A 333 -17.45 5.80 0.68
C ARG A 333 -16.81 5.44 2.02
N PHE A 334 -17.38 5.93 3.12
CA PHE A 334 -16.87 5.68 4.47
C PHE A 334 -17.50 4.44 5.15
N ALA A 335 -18.66 3.98 4.67
CA ALA A 335 -19.40 2.85 5.25
C ALA A 335 -18.64 1.50 5.19
N GLN A 336 -17.63 1.39 4.34
CA GLN A 336 -16.81 0.19 4.21
C GLN A 336 -15.35 0.54 3.91
N SER A 337 -14.41 -0.28 4.40
CA SER A 337 -13.00 -0.11 4.07
C SER A 337 -12.77 -0.09 2.55
N ARG A 338 -12.00 0.92 2.11
CA ARG A 338 -11.66 1.10 0.70
C ARG A 338 -10.85 -0.10 0.23
N ALA A 339 -11.27 -0.76 -0.86
CA ALA A 339 -10.38 -1.64 -1.60
C ALA A 339 -10.04 -1.03 -2.94
N MET A 340 -8.86 -1.42 -3.42
CA MET A 340 -8.32 -1.01 -4.70
C MET A 340 -9.33 -1.26 -5.82
N GLY A 341 -9.73 -0.20 -6.53
CA GLY A 341 -10.57 -0.27 -7.72
C GLY A 341 -12.02 -0.75 -7.51
N ARG A 342 -12.56 -0.81 -6.28
CA ARG A 342 -13.95 -1.27 -6.04
C ARG A 342 -14.74 -0.28 -5.18
N LYS A 343 -15.91 0.15 -5.69
CA LYS A 343 -16.91 0.95 -4.95
C LYS A 343 -17.41 0.19 -3.71
N SER A 344 -17.94 0.92 -2.72
CA SER A 344 -18.61 0.34 -1.53
C SER A 344 -19.67 -0.70 -1.92
N SER A 345 -20.08 -1.55 -0.97
CA SER A 345 -21.21 -2.45 -1.14
C SER A 345 -22.47 -1.68 -1.57
N ASP A 346 -23.31 -2.30 -2.40
CA ASP A 346 -24.55 -1.64 -2.84
C ASP A 346 -25.58 -1.48 -1.71
N GLU A 347 -25.34 -2.08 -0.53
CA GLU A 347 -26.14 -1.86 0.69
C GLU A 347 -25.94 -0.48 1.33
N PHE A 348 -24.87 0.22 0.94
CA PHE A 348 -24.53 1.54 1.47
C PHE A 348 -24.75 2.62 0.39
N VAL A 349 -25.99 2.71 -0.10
CA VAL A 349 -26.37 3.62 -1.19
C VAL A 349 -27.55 4.48 -0.77
N VAL A 350 -27.47 5.78 -1.09
CA VAL A 350 -28.50 6.78 -0.77
C VAL A 350 -28.90 7.59 -2.02
N PRO A 351 -30.13 8.10 -2.11
CA PRO A 351 -30.59 8.90 -3.25
C PRO A 351 -30.18 10.37 -3.10
N LEU A 352 -29.38 10.87 -4.03
CA LEU A 352 -28.99 12.28 -4.11
C LEU A 352 -29.29 12.86 -5.49
N CYS A 353 -29.82 14.09 -5.55
CA CYS A 353 -29.93 14.80 -6.82
C CYS A 353 -28.54 15.21 -7.33
N ARG A 354 -28.41 15.50 -8.63
CA ARG A 354 -27.12 15.86 -9.24
C ARG A 354 -26.38 17.00 -8.54
N THR A 355 -27.10 18.00 -8.04
CA THR A 355 -26.50 19.15 -7.34
C THR A 355 -25.87 18.72 -6.02
N HIS A 356 -26.62 18.06 -5.14
CA HIS A 356 -26.10 17.58 -3.86
C HIS A 356 -25.10 16.44 -4.02
N HIS A 357 -25.25 15.62 -5.07
CA HIS A 357 -24.27 14.58 -5.41
C HIS A 357 -22.92 15.21 -5.79
N ARG A 358 -22.92 16.33 -6.52
CA ARG A 358 -21.70 17.08 -6.83
C ARG A 358 -21.14 17.79 -5.60
N GLU A 359 -21.99 18.44 -4.81
CA GLU A 359 -21.60 19.15 -3.59
C GLU A 359 -20.91 18.21 -2.58
N ASN A 360 -21.48 17.02 -2.37
CA ASN A 360 -20.86 15.99 -1.53
C ASN A 360 -19.51 15.48 -2.08
N HIS A 361 -19.33 15.47 -3.39
CA HIS A 361 -18.03 15.14 -3.99
C HIS A 361 -17.00 16.28 -3.86
N GLN A 362 -17.45 17.54 -3.85
CA GLN A 362 -16.57 18.71 -3.72
C GLN A 362 -16.04 18.91 -2.30
N THR A 363 -16.82 18.58 -1.28
CA THR A 363 -16.38 18.69 0.12
C THR A 363 -15.29 17.68 0.50
N GLY A 364 -15.16 16.57 -0.25
CA GLY A 364 -14.10 15.56 -0.12
C GLY A 364 -14.20 14.66 1.13
N ARG A 365 -14.69 15.21 2.26
CA ARG A 365 -15.04 14.49 3.49
C ARG A 365 -16.56 14.34 3.58
N GLU A 366 -17.06 13.24 3.03
CA GLU A 366 -18.49 12.91 3.01
C GLU A 366 -19.13 12.95 4.41
N GLU A 367 -18.45 12.42 5.44
CA GLU A 367 -18.93 12.40 6.83
C GLU A 367 -19.26 13.80 7.37
N SER A 368 -18.38 14.79 7.15
CA SER A 368 -18.63 16.17 7.60
C SER A 368 -19.77 16.84 6.83
N TRP A 369 -19.98 16.46 5.58
CA TRP A 369 -21.08 16.99 4.78
C TRP A 369 -22.42 16.44 5.26
N TRP A 370 -22.51 15.13 5.51
CA TRP A 370 -23.70 14.53 6.14
C TRP A 370 -23.98 15.10 7.54
N ALA A 371 -22.93 15.33 8.34
CA ALA A 371 -23.05 15.97 9.66
C ALA A 371 -23.60 17.41 9.55
N SER A 372 -23.16 18.19 8.56
CA SER A 372 -23.68 19.56 8.32
C SER A 372 -25.17 19.57 7.94
N MET A 373 -25.64 18.52 7.27
CA MET A 373 -27.04 18.33 6.90
C MET A 373 -27.88 17.69 8.02
N SER A 374 -27.26 17.32 9.15
CA SER A 374 -27.90 16.65 10.30
C SER A 374 -28.69 15.38 9.93
N ILE A 375 -28.19 14.62 8.95
CA ILE A 375 -28.81 13.37 8.48
C ILE A 375 -27.81 12.23 8.70
N ASP A 376 -28.25 11.13 9.30
CA ASP A 376 -27.46 9.89 9.34
C ASP A 376 -27.73 9.05 8.08
N PRO A 377 -26.78 8.98 7.12
CA PRO A 377 -26.98 8.26 5.88
C PRO A 377 -26.88 6.72 6.06
N LEU A 378 -26.25 6.21 7.13
CA LEU A 378 -26.09 4.76 7.34
C LEU A 378 -27.41 4.10 7.72
N GLU A 379 -28.19 4.74 8.60
CA GLU A 379 -29.53 4.27 8.97
C GLU A 379 -30.46 4.24 7.74
N ILE A 380 -30.41 5.29 6.93
CA ILE A 380 -31.24 5.41 5.73
C ILE A 380 -30.85 4.36 4.69
N ALA A 381 -29.56 4.14 4.45
CA ALA A 381 -29.09 3.12 3.53
C ALA A 381 -29.55 1.71 3.98
N THR A 382 -29.46 1.43 5.28
CA THR A 382 -29.92 0.15 5.87
C THR A 382 -31.43 -0.04 5.70
N LYS A 383 -32.22 1.02 5.88
CA LYS A 383 -33.67 1.00 5.67
C LYS A 383 -34.01 0.75 4.20
N LEU A 384 -33.38 1.46 3.27
CA LEU A 384 -33.59 1.29 1.83
C LEU A 384 -33.19 -0.10 1.35
N TRP A 385 -32.12 -0.66 1.92
CA TRP A 385 -31.68 -2.02 1.63
C TRP A 385 -32.70 -3.06 2.10
N THR A 386 -33.26 -2.85 3.30
CA THR A 386 -34.34 -3.70 3.85
C THR A 386 -35.62 -3.55 3.03
N ASP A 387 -35.98 -2.36 2.57
CA ASP A 387 -37.17 -2.14 1.75
C ASP A 387 -37.08 -2.81 0.37
N SER A 388 -35.91 -2.82 -0.25
CA SER A 388 -35.73 -3.45 -1.56
C SER A 388 -35.62 -4.98 -1.50
N HIS A 389 -35.19 -5.54 -0.36
CA HIS A 389 -35.02 -7.00 -0.16
C HIS A 389 -36.13 -7.64 0.69
N GLY A 390 -36.83 -6.85 1.50
CA GLY A 390 -37.93 -7.27 2.38
C GLY A 390 -39.29 -7.33 1.68
N ARG A 391 -39.48 -6.60 0.57
CA ARG A 391 -40.66 -6.72 -0.31
C ARG A 391 -40.62 -7.95 -1.23
N GLY A 392 -39.78 -8.94 -0.92
CA GLY A 392 -39.80 -10.27 -1.53
C GLY A 392 -40.69 -11.28 -0.78
N ALA A 393 -41.28 -10.93 0.37
CA ALA A 393 -42.08 -11.86 1.19
C ALA A 393 -43.59 -11.52 1.30
N ASP A 394 -44.03 -10.32 0.92
CA ASP A 394 -45.46 -9.91 1.01
C ASP A 394 -46.06 -9.56 -0.36
N SER A 395 -45.91 -10.46 -1.34
CA SER A 395 -46.69 -10.42 -2.58
C SER A 395 -47.57 -11.67 -2.73
N ILE A 396 -48.37 -11.95 -1.71
CA ILE A 396 -49.43 -12.97 -1.77
C ILE A 396 -50.72 -12.38 -1.15
N VAL A 397 -51.70 -12.14 -2.04
CA VAL A 397 -53.14 -11.91 -1.83
C VAL A 397 -53.63 -10.53 -1.32
N HIS A 398 -54.13 -9.72 -2.25
CA HIS A 398 -55.50 -9.17 -2.23
C HIS A 398 -55.88 -8.86 -3.69
N ARG A 399 -56.29 -9.86 -4.47
CA ARG A 399 -57.68 -10.29 -4.73
C ARG A 399 -58.59 -9.12 -5.12
N CYS A 400 -58.69 -8.93 -6.44
CA CYS A 400 -59.86 -8.40 -7.13
C CYS A 400 -61.08 -9.29 -6.79
N GLY A 401 -62.18 -8.67 -6.40
CA GLY A 401 -63.46 -9.28 -6.09
C GLY A 401 -64.50 -8.19 -5.92
#